data_AF-A0A5N9GW22-F1
#
_entry.id   AF-A0A5N9GW22-F1
#
_cell.length_a   1.000
_cell.length_b   1.000
_cell.length_c   1.000
_cell.angle_alpha   90.00
_cell.angle_beta   90.00
_cell.angle_gamma   90.00
#
_symmetry.space_group_name_H-M   'P 1'
#
loop_
_entity.id
_entity.type
_entity.pdbx_description
1 polymer ?
#
loop_
_entity_poly.entity_id
_entity_poly.type
_entity_poly.pdbx_seq_one_letter_code
_entity_poly.pdbx_strand_id
1 'polypeptide(L)'
;PLASVSGNHDLAAIAVLSLDEFNGYAKEAVLWTRQQLGSDHREFLAGNPMTRVENGVTLLHGTPRDPIWEYFLPQFLSTTDVADSFLQFSTQSCLVGHSHIPFMCIEDGAQFIQLQPERKTLFSQARCVVNPGSVGQPRDGDSRAAYALYDAETDTLTHYRVAYDIEATQAKIIAAGLPDILASRLSDGR
;
A
#
# COMPACT_ATOMS: atom_id res chain seq x y z
N PRO A 1 -19.12 -7.93 -2.66
CA PRO A 1 -18.62 -6.64 -3.21
C PRO A 1 -17.14 -6.51 -2.88
N LEU A 2 -16.38 -5.68 -3.59
CA LEU A 2 -14.98 -5.42 -3.28
C LEU A 2 -14.86 -4.58 -2.00
N ALA A 3 -13.86 -4.85 -1.18
CA ALA A 3 -13.51 -4.06 0.00
C ALA A 3 -12.41 -3.05 -0.36
N SER A 4 -12.53 -1.82 0.14
CA SER A 4 -11.57 -0.75 -0.10
C SER A 4 -11.40 0.10 1.17
N VAL A 5 -10.21 0.67 1.32
CA VAL A 5 -9.82 1.60 2.38
C VAL A 5 -9.08 2.77 1.75
N SER A 6 -9.15 3.94 2.38
CA SER A 6 -8.52 5.16 1.88
C SER A 6 -7.03 5.21 2.21
N GLY A 7 -6.21 5.58 1.23
CA GLY A 7 -4.82 5.98 1.44
C GLY A 7 -4.66 7.49 1.60
N ASN A 8 -3.46 7.93 1.97
CA ASN A 8 -3.14 9.35 2.14
C ASN A 8 -3.34 10.15 0.83
N HIS A 9 -2.94 9.59 -0.32
CA HIS A 9 -3.14 10.22 -1.63
C HIS A 9 -4.62 10.32 -2.02
N ASP A 10 -5.46 9.36 -1.65
CA ASP A 10 -6.91 9.39 -1.93
C ASP A 10 -7.57 10.53 -1.18
N LEU A 11 -7.34 10.59 0.13
CA LEU A 11 -7.87 11.64 1.01
C LEU A 11 -7.35 13.02 0.61
N ALA A 12 -6.07 13.12 0.21
CA ALA A 12 -5.51 14.35 -0.31
C ALA A 12 -6.14 14.72 -1.67
N ALA A 13 -6.43 13.77 -2.56
CA ALA A 13 -7.07 14.03 -3.85
C ALA A 13 -8.53 14.51 -3.73
N ILE A 14 -9.20 14.26 -2.59
CA ILE A 14 -10.52 14.83 -2.29
C ILE A 14 -10.47 16.00 -1.28
N ALA A 15 -9.28 16.49 -0.96
CA ALA A 15 -9.04 17.63 -0.06
C ALA A 15 -9.51 17.41 1.40
N VAL A 16 -9.55 16.16 1.85
CA VAL A 16 -9.74 15.81 3.27
C VAL A 16 -8.44 16.03 4.06
N LEU A 17 -7.28 15.76 3.45
CA LEU A 17 -5.96 16.01 4.05
C LEU A 17 -5.30 17.26 3.47
N SER A 18 -4.52 17.94 4.32
CA SER A 18 -3.57 18.98 3.88
C SER A 18 -2.49 18.36 3.00
N LEU A 19 -1.89 19.20 2.15
CA LEU A 19 -0.74 18.82 1.33
C LEU A 19 0.60 19.02 2.04
N ASP A 20 0.63 19.48 3.29
CA ASP A 20 1.86 19.89 3.98
C ASP A 20 2.88 18.75 4.13
N GLU A 21 2.41 17.55 4.44
CA GLU A 21 3.23 16.34 4.68
C GLU A 21 3.74 15.67 3.39
N PHE A 22 3.26 16.08 2.21
CA PHE A 22 3.71 15.51 0.94
C PHE A 22 5.01 16.16 0.47
N ASN A 23 5.85 15.41 -0.26
CA ASN A 23 6.96 16.02 -1.00
C ASN A 23 6.44 16.80 -2.23
N GLY A 24 7.26 17.70 -2.80
CA GLY A 24 6.86 18.58 -3.90
C GLY A 24 6.23 17.86 -5.09
N TYR A 25 6.88 16.80 -5.58
CA TYR A 25 6.37 16.02 -6.71
C TYR A 25 5.04 15.33 -6.40
N ALA A 26 4.87 14.82 -5.17
CA ALA A 26 3.61 14.23 -4.74
C ALA A 26 2.50 15.28 -4.62
N LYS A 27 2.79 16.50 -4.13
CA LYS A 27 1.83 17.61 -4.12
C LYS A 27 1.35 17.94 -5.52
N GLU A 28 2.26 18.09 -6.47
CA GLU A 28 1.93 18.37 -7.88
C GLU A 28 1.05 17.28 -8.49
N ALA A 29 1.40 16.01 -8.27
CA ALA A 29 0.59 14.88 -8.74
C ALA A 29 -0.81 14.88 -8.11
N VAL A 30 -0.95 15.14 -6.81
CA VAL A 30 -2.25 15.23 -6.13
C VAL A 30 -3.08 16.40 -6.67
N LEU A 31 -2.48 17.57 -6.88
CA LEU A 31 -3.17 18.74 -7.43
C LEU A 31 -3.66 18.49 -8.86
N TRP A 32 -2.85 17.86 -9.70
CA TRP A 32 -3.28 17.42 -11.03
C TRP A 32 -4.42 16.39 -10.93
N THR A 33 -4.29 15.41 -10.03
CA THR A 33 -5.27 14.33 -9.84
C THR A 33 -6.62 14.90 -9.41
N ARG A 34 -6.64 15.87 -8.49
CA ARG A 34 -7.86 16.61 -8.08
C ARG A 34 -8.66 17.11 -9.29
N GLN A 35 -7.99 17.60 -10.33
CA GLN A 35 -8.65 18.14 -11.52
C GLN A 35 -9.25 17.05 -12.41
N GLN A 36 -8.78 15.80 -12.32
CA GLN A 36 -9.28 14.68 -13.11
C GLN A 36 -10.47 13.95 -12.45
N LEU A 37 -10.74 14.22 -11.17
CA LEU A 37 -11.80 13.53 -10.42
C LEU A 37 -13.17 14.20 -10.65
N GLY A 38 -14.06 13.49 -11.34
CA GLY A 38 -15.50 13.81 -11.41
C GLY A 38 -16.25 13.51 -10.10
N SER A 39 -17.56 13.76 -10.08
CA SER A 39 -18.44 13.55 -8.91
C SER A 39 -18.35 12.13 -8.37
N ASP A 40 -18.50 11.14 -9.25
CA ASP A 40 -18.66 9.74 -8.86
C ASP A 40 -17.36 9.19 -8.27
N HIS A 41 -16.21 9.63 -8.80
CA HIS A 41 -14.91 9.28 -8.23
C HIS A 41 -14.74 9.85 -6.82
N ARG A 42 -15.15 11.11 -6.61
CA ARG A 42 -15.06 11.78 -5.31
C ARG A 42 -15.99 11.14 -4.29
N GLU A 43 -17.20 10.80 -4.68
CA GLU A 43 -18.16 10.10 -3.82
C GLU A 43 -17.63 8.73 -3.41
N PHE A 44 -17.06 7.96 -4.35
CA PHE A 44 -16.42 6.68 -4.05
C PHE A 44 -15.28 6.83 -3.04
N LEU A 45 -14.33 7.76 -3.28
CA LEU A 45 -13.20 7.97 -2.38
C LEU A 45 -13.65 8.47 -0.99
N ALA A 46 -14.66 9.34 -0.92
CA ALA A 46 -15.22 9.83 0.33
C ALA A 46 -15.97 8.75 1.13
N GLY A 47 -16.51 7.73 0.45
CA GLY A 47 -17.19 6.61 1.08
C GLY A 47 -16.26 5.55 1.68
N ASN A 48 -14.96 5.58 1.36
CA ASN A 48 -14.01 4.58 1.85
C ASN A 48 -13.55 4.88 3.29
N PRO A 49 -13.59 3.89 4.21
CA PRO A 49 -13.07 4.05 5.55
C PRO A 49 -11.53 4.03 5.57
N MET A 50 -10.91 4.53 6.64
CA MET A 50 -9.45 4.41 6.82
C MET A 50 -9.03 3.00 7.24
N THR A 51 -9.89 2.32 8.01
CA THR A 51 -9.69 0.95 8.47
C THR A 51 -10.97 0.16 8.25
N ARG A 52 -10.85 -1.09 7.79
CA ARG A 52 -11.97 -2.01 7.59
C ARG A 52 -11.60 -3.41 8.05
N VAL A 53 -12.56 -4.16 8.56
CA VAL A 53 -12.42 -5.61 8.75
C VAL A 53 -13.28 -6.32 7.72
N GLU A 54 -12.67 -7.21 6.94
CA GLU A 54 -13.34 -8.00 5.91
C GLU A 54 -12.94 -9.46 6.06
N ASN A 55 -13.92 -10.37 6.17
CA ASN A 55 -13.67 -11.82 6.33
C ASN A 55 -12.64 -12.18 7.41
N GLY A 56 -12.65 -11.45 8.54
CA GLY A 56 -11.71 -11.69 9.65
C GLY A 56 -10.29 -11.17 9.43
N VAL A 57 -10.07 -10.31 8.42
CA VAL A 57 -8.79 -9.65 8.12
C VAL A 57 -8.96 -8.14 8.27
N THR A 58 -8.04 -7.50 9.00
CA THR A 58 -7.99 -6.02 9.11
C THR A 58 -7.30 -5.45 7.88
N LEU A 59 -7.83 -4.37 7.32
CA LEU A 59 -7.33 -3.68 6.14
C LEU A 59 -7.12 -2.20 6.49
N LEU A 60 -5.96 -1.65 6.15
CA LEU A 60 -5.65 -0.21 6.26
C LEU A 60 -4.48 0.17 5.33
N HIS A 61 -4.17 1.46 5.20
CA HIS A 61 -3.11 1.92 4.30
C HIS A 61 -1.72 1.97 4.96
N GLY A 62 -1.56 2.70 6.05
CA GLY A 62 -0.31 2.92 6.79
C GLY A 62 -0.01 1.81 7.80
N THR A 63 -0.11 2.12 9.10
CA THR A 63 0.01 1.15 10.20
C THR A 63 -1.26 1.09 11.04
N PRO A 64 -1.46 0.05 11.87
CA PRO A 64 -2.55 0.03 12.84
C PRO A 64 -2.58 1.20 13.83
N ARG A 65 -1.43 1.86 14.11
CA ARG A 65 -1.35 3.03 15.02
C ARG A 65 -1.62 4.34 14.30
N ASP A 66 -1.20 4.43 13.05
CA ASP A 66 -1.51 5.54 12.14
C ASP A 66 -1.92 4.96 10.78
N PRO A 67 -3.23 4.77 10.55
CA PRO A 67 -3.76 4.11 9.36
C PRO A 67 -3.45 4.79 8.04
N ILE A 68 -2.89 6.01 8.04
CA ILE A 68 -2.74 6.83 6.83
C ILE A 68 -1.29 7.16 6.50
N TRP A 69 -0.45 7.48 7.48
CA TRP A 69 0.86 8.09 7.20
C TRP A 69 2.07 7.27 7.59
N GLU A 70 1.94 6.40 8.58
CA GLU A 70 3.11 5.71 9.10
C GLU A 70 3.51 4.54 8.18
N TYR A 71 4.82 4.39 7.97
CA TYR A 71 5.39 3.28 7.22
C TYR A 71 5.66 2.10 8.13
N PHE A 72 5.00 0.97 7.86
CA PHE A 72 5.31 -0.29 8.55
C PHE A 72 6.58 -0.94 8.00
N LEU A 73 7.76 -0.44 8.36
CA LEU A 73 9.05 -0.98 7.91
C LEU A 73 10.10 -0.96 9.04
N PRO A 74 11.05 -1.92 9.07
CA PRO A 74 11.97 -2.08 10.20
C PRO A 74 12.93 -0.90 10.39
N GLN A 75 13.21 -0.11 9.36
CA GLN A 75 14.03 1.10 9.49
C GLN A 75 13.29 2.29 10.13
N PHE A 76 11.96 2.22 10.22
CA PHE A 76 11.12 3.30 10.78
C PHE A 76 10.47 2.92 12.11
N LEU A 77 10.48 1.63 12.47
CA LEU A 77 9.80 1.11 13.66
C LEU A 77 10.80 0.45 14.63
N SER A 78 10.66 0.75 15.92
CA SER A 78 11.25 -0.07 16.98
C SER A 78 10.43 -1.36 17.21
N THR A 79 10.97 -2.30 17.99
CA THR A 79 10.22 -3.49 18.41
C THR A 79 8.98 -3.14 19.23
N THR A 80 9.04 -2.06 20.02
CA THR A 80 7.88 -1.53 20.76
C THR A 80 6.82 -0.98 19.81
N ASP A 81 7.21 -0.23 18.79
CA ASP A 81 6.27 0.30 17.79
C ASP A 81 5.52 -0.81 17.03
N VAL A 82 6.23 -1.90 16.72
CA VAL A 82 5.63 -3.10 16.12
C VAL A 82 4.64 -3.72 17.08
N ALA A 83 5.03 -3.97 18.34
CA ALA A 83 4.15 -4.53 19.35
C ALA A 83 2.90 -3.69 19.58
N ASP A 84 3.05 -2.36 19.71
CA ASP A 84 1.94 -1.42 19.87
C ASP A 84 0.99 -1.47 18.67
N SER A 85 1.50 -1.65 17.46
CA SER A 85 0.70 -1.85 16.25
C SER A 85 -0.12 -3.13 16.30
N PHE A 86 0.46 -4.24 16.77
CA PHE A 86 -0.27 -5.49 16.98
C PHE A 86 -1.36 -5.38 18.05
N LEU A 87 -1.26 -4.45 19.01
CA LEU A 87 -2.33 -4.20 19.98
C LEU A 87 -3.52 -3.43 19.40
N GLN A 88 -3.37 -2.75 18.24
CA GLN A 88 -4.45 -1.94 17.65
C GLN A 88 -5.45 -2.74 16.79
N PHE A 89 -5.24 -4.04 16.58
CA PHE A 89 -6.18 -4.89 15.86
C PHE A 89 -6.31 -6.26 16.54
N SER A 90 -7.47 -6.92 16.39
CA SER A 90 -7.76 -8.21 17.03
C SER A 90 -7.83 -9.39 16.06
N THR A 91 -7.77 -9.13 14.76
CA THR A 91 -7.77 -10.18 13.73
C THR A 91 -6.45 -10.94 13.69
N GLN A 92 -6.48 -12.13 13.07
CA GLN A 92 -5.28 -12.93 12.87
C GLN A 92 -4.29 -12.22 11.95
N SER A 93 -4.80 -11.51 10.94
CA SER A 93 -3.97 -10.85 9.95
C SER A 93 -4.42 -9.42 9.72
N CYS A 94 -3.46 -8.56 9.38
CA CYS A 94 -3.66 -7.18 9.00
C CYS A 94 -2.95 -6.91 7.68
N LEU A 95 -3.67 -6.41 6.68
CA LEU A 95 -3.11 -5.98 5.40
C LEU A 95 -2.86 -4.47 5.44
N VAL A 96 -1.62 -4.11 5.12
CA VAL A 96 -1.14 -2.74 5.02
C VAL A 96 -0.61 -2.46 3.62
N GLY A 97 -0.36 -1.19 3.31
CA GLY A 97 0.20 -0.73 2.05
C GLY A 97 1.25 0.35 2.30
N HIS A 98 1.09 1.49 1.63
CA HIS A 98 1.87 2.71 1.82
C HIS A 98 3.37 2.66 1.44
N SER A 99 4.13 1.68 1.93
CA SER A 99 5.57 1.54 1.64
C SER A 99 5.89 1.20 0.20
N HIS A 100 4.97 0.52 -0.48
CA HIS A 100 5.15 -0.06 -1.81
C HIS A 100 6.21 -1.17 -1.89
N ILE A 101 6.56 -1.75 -0.74
CA ILE A 101 7.57 -2.81 -0.60
C ILE A 101 6.88 -4.05 -0.02
N PRO A 102 6.93 -5.22 -0.68
CA PRO A 102 6.23 -6.40 -0.21
C PRO A 102 6.96 -7.07 0.97
N PHE A 103 6.23 -7.33 2.05
CA PHE A 103 6.76 -8.02 3.23
C PHE A 103 5.65 -8.68 4.06
N MET A 104 6.06 -9.55 4.97
CA MET A 104 5.26 -10.04 6.08
C MET A 104 6.02 -9.78 7.39
N CYS A 105 5.34 -9.27 8.41
CA CYS A 105 5.86 -9.15 9.76
C CYS A 105 5.05 -10.08 10.68
N ILE A 106 5.74 -10.96 11.39
CA ILE A 106 5.14 -11.87 12.38
C ILE A 106 5.22 -11.22 13.76
N GLU A 107 4.12 -11.25 14.53
CA GLU A 107 4.03 -10.65 15.87
C GLU A 107 5.13 -11.17 16.80
N ASP A 108 5.30 -12.49 16.85
CA ASP A 108 6.32 -13.13 17.67
C ASP A 108 7.73 -12.73 17.21
N GLY A 109 8.45 -12.05 18.10
CA GLY A 109 9.79 -11.53 17.82
C GLY A 109 9.87 -10.38 16.81
N ALA A 110 8.74 -9.78 16.40
CA ALA A 110 8.69 -8.70 15.40
C ALA A 110 9.48 -9.03 14.12
N GLN A 111 9.34 -10.26 13.63
CA GLN A 111 10.16 -10.78 12.54
C GLN A 111 9.65 -10.30 11.18
N PHE A 112 10.47 -9.52 10.47
CA PHE A 112 10.21 -9.13 9.09
C PHE A 112 10.75 -10.16 8.09
N ILE A 113 9.89 -10.55 7.15
CA ILE A 113 10.16 -11.51 6.07
C ILE A 113 9.81 -10.84 4.75
N GLN A 114 10.78 -10.77 3.83
CA GLN A 114 10.52 -10.30 2.48
C GLN A 114 9.72 -11.36 1.70
N LEU A 115 8.59 -10.95 1.11
CA LEU A 115 7.78 -11.85 0.28
C LEU A 115 8.47 -12.08 -1.06
N GLN A 116 8.74 -13.35 -1.38
CA GLN A 116 9.34 -13.75 -2.64
C GLN A 116 8.23 -14.04 -3.67
N PRO A 117 8.34 -13.59 -4.93
CA PRO A 117 7.36 -13.91 -5.97
C PRO A 117 7.19 -15.42 -6.15
N GLU A 118 5.95 -15.85 -6.41
CA GLU A 118 5.53 -17.25 -6.64
C GLU A 118 5.76 -18.21 -5.46
N ARG A 119 6.26 -17.70 -4.33
CA ARG A 119 6.43 -18.47 -3.10
C ARG A 119 5.16 -18.40 -2.26
N LYS A 120 4.67 -19.57 -1.84
CA LYS A 120 3.61 -19.69 -0.84
C LYS A 120 4.18 -19.46 0.56
N THR A 121 3.50 -18.64 1.33
CA THR A 121 3.78 -18.36 2.74
C THR A 121 2.52 -18.66 3.54
N LEU A 122 2.64 -19.35 4.66
CA LEU A 122 1.50 -19.60 5.55
C LEU A 122 1.04 -18.29 6.18
N PHE A 123 -0.27 -18.04 6.18
CA PHE A 123 -0.82 -16.73 6.54
C PHE A 123 -1.24 -16.63 7.99
N SER A 124 -1.81 -17.70 8.58
CA SER A 124 -2.43 -17.67 9.90
C SER A 124 -1.67 -18.38 11.03
N GLN A 125 -0.49 -19.00 10.78
CA GLN A 125 0.24 -19.72 11.84
C GLN A 125 0.59 -18.86 13.07
N ALA A 126 0.74 -17.56 12.86
CA ALA A 126 0.90 -16.55 13.89
C ALA A 126 0.19 -15.27 13.42
N ARG A 127 -0.04 -14.34 14.35
CA ARG A 127 -0.60 -13.05 13.97
C ARG A 127 0.40 -12.29 13.13
N CYS A 128 -0.07 -11.68 12.05
CA CYS A 128 0.83 -11.04 11.09
C CYS A 128 0.31 -9.72 10.52
N VAL A 129 1.25 -8.87 10.10
CA VAL A 129 1.03 -7.71 9.24
C VAL A 129 1.63 -8.02 7.88
N VAL A 130 0.89 -7.80 6.80
CA VAL A 130 1.33 -8.14 5.44
C VAL A 130 1.16 -6.94 4.52
N ASN A 131 2.19 -6.68 3.74
CA ASN A 131 2.17 -5.71 2.66
C ASN A 131 2.36 -6.44 1.32
N PRO A 132 1.40 -6.35 0.38
CA PRO A 132 1.51 -7.02 -0.90
C PRO A 132 2.45 -6.29 -1.89
N GLY A 133 3.01 -5.14 -1.51
CA GLY A 133 3.75 -4.25 -2.39
C GLY A 133 2.83 -3.23 -3.07
N SER A 134 3.23 -2.76 -4.26
CA SER A 134 2.45 -1.80 -5.03
C SER A 134 2.25 -2.27 -6.47
N VAL A 135 1.01 -2.12 -6.95
CA VAL A 135 0.66 -2.40 -8.34
C VAL A 135 1.23 -1.32 -9.27
N GLY A 136 1.09 -0.04 -8.90
CA GLY A 136 1.37 1.09 -9.81
C GLY A 136 2.73 1.76 -9.63
N GLN A 137 3.42 1.53 -8.50
CA GLN A 137 4.73 2.11 -8.24
C GLN A 137 5.49 1.30 -7.17
N PRO A 138 6.00 0.11 -7.48
CA PRO A 138 6.90 -0.63 -6.58
C PRO A 138 8.10 0.23 -6.15
N ARG A 139 8.61 0.02 -4.93
CA ARG A 139 9.75 0.78 -4.38
C ARG A 139 10.91 -0.09 -3.89
N ASP A 140 10.96 -1.33 -4.32
CA ASP A 140 11.95 -2.31 -3.88
C ASP A 140 12.98 -2.69 -4.96
N GLY A 141 13.07 -1.90 -6.03
CA GLY A 141 14.03 -2.11 -7.12
C GLY A 141 13.57 -3.11 -8.18
N ASP A 142 12.40 -3.74 -8.02
CA ASP A 142 11.75 -4.54 -9.06
C ASP A 142 10.58 -3.75 -9.64
N SER A 143 10.69 -3.36 -10.91
CA SER A 143 9.72 -2.49 -11.59
C SER A 143 8.40 -3.18 -11.93
N ARG A 144 8.30 -4.52 -11.78
CA ARG A 144 7.06 -5.26 -12.03
C ARG A 144 6.01 -4.94 -10.96
N ALA A 145 4.76 -4.80 -11.39
CA ALA A 145 3.61 -4.63 -10.48
C ALA A 145 3.55 -5.77 -9.46
N ALA A 146 3.28 -5.44 -8.19
CA ALA A 146 3.22 -6.38 -7.08
C ALA A 146 1.81 -6.52 -6.52
N TYR A 147 1.41 -7.76 -6.22
CA TYR A 147 0.19 -8.07 -5.49
C TYR A 147 0.32 -9.42 -4.78
N ALA A 148 -0.65 -9.77 -3.93
CA ALA A 148 -0.71 -11.08 -3.31
C ALA A 148 -2.11 -11.69 -3.44
N LEU A 149 -2.15 -13.02 -3.53
CA LEU A 149 -3.38 -13.81 -3.44
C LEU A 149 -3.38 -14.54 -2.10
N TYR A 150 -4.48 -14.39 -1.36
CA TYR A 150 -4.74 -15.19 -0.17
C TYR A 150 -5.73 -16.30 -0.53
N ASP A 151 -5.29 -17.54 -0.34
CA ASP A 151 -6.12 -18.73 -0.45
C ASP A 151 -6.55 -19.15 0.96
N ALA A 152 -7.84 -19.01 1.26
CA ALA A 152 -8.41 -19.33 2.56
C ALA A 152 -8.59 -20.84 2.79
N GLU A 153 -8.65 -21.66 1.74
CA GLU A 153 -8.79 -23.11 1.89
C GLU A 153 -7.47 -23.74 2.34
N THR A 154 -6.35 -23.25 1.79
CA THR A 154 -5.01 -23.74 2.15
C THR A 154 -4.28 -22.84 3.15
N ASP A 155 -4.88 -21.73 3.55
CA ASP A 155 -4.29 -20.68 4.39
C ASP A 155 -2.91 -20.20 3.90
N THR A 156 -2.81 -19.96 2.59
CA THR A 156 -1.56 -19.52 1.96
C THR A 156 -1.69 -18.17 1.31
N LEU A 157 -0.74 -17.29 1.61
CA LEU A 157 -0.48 -16.08 0.85
C LEU A 157 0.57 -16.38 -0.22
N THR A 158 0.28 -16.07 -1.47
CA THR A 158 1.25 -16.14 -2.59
C THR A 158 1.46 -14.74 -3.16
N HIS A 159 2.69 -14.27 -3.16
CA HIS A 159 3.04 -12.98 -3.74
C HIS A 159 3.36 -13.14 -5.23
N TYR A 160 2.95 -12.16 -6.04
CA TYR A 160 3.11 -12.20 -7.49
C TYR A 160 3.74 -10.90 -8.00
N ARG A 161 4.49 -11.04 -9.08
CA ARG A 161 5.04 -9.95 -9.86
C ARG A 161 4.65 -10.09 -11.32
N VAL A 162 4.11 -9.03 -11.91
CA VAL A 162 3.66 -9.03 -13.30
C VAL A 162 4.26 -7.85 -14.03
N ALA A 163 4.91 -8.14 -15.17
CA ALA A 163 5.41 -7.10 -16.06
C ALA A 163 4.24 -6.35 -16.71
N TYR A 164 4.40 -5.05 -16.89
CA TYR A 164 3.44 -4.19 -17.58
C TYR A 164 4.18 -3.21 -18.48
N ASP A 165 3.44 -2.52 -19.33
CA ASP A 165 3.99 -1.51 -20.24
C ASP A 165 4.33 -0.23 -19.47
N ILE A 166 5.55 -0.20 -18.92
CA ILE A 166 6.11 0.94 -18.18
C ILE A 166 6.22 2.15 -19.11
N GLU A 167 6.72 1.97 -20.33
CA GLU A 167 6.93 3.06 -21.30
C GLU A 167 5.62 3.76 -21.65
N ALA A 168 4.53 3.01 -21.88
CA ALA A 168 3.22 3.60 -22.11
C ALA A 168 2.70 4.39 -20.90
N THR A 169 3.03 3.97 -19.67
CA THR A 169 2.65 4.69 -18.45
C THR A 169 3.49 5.97 -18.30
N GLN A 170 4.79 5.90 -18.56
CA GLN A 170 5.70 7.05 -18.55
C GLN A 170 5.27 8.11 -19.57
N ALA A 171 4.94 7.69 -20.79
CA ALA A 171 4.45 8.60 -21.83
C ALA A 171 3.19 9.36 -21.40
N LYS A 172 2.26 8.68 -20.70
CA LYS A 172 1.05 9.32 -20.14
C LYS A 172 1.37 10.33 -19.05
N ILE A 173 2.31 10.03 -18.15
CA ILE A 173 2.75 10.94 -17.09
C ILE A 173 3.35 12.22 -17.71
N ILE A 174 4.23 12.07 -18.71
CA ILE A 174 4.86 13.20 -19.41
C ILE A 174 3.81 14.02 -20.18
N ALA A 175 2.92 13.36 -20.92
CA ALA A 175 1.85 14.02 -21.66
C ALA A 175 0.88 14.79 -20.76
N ALA A 176 0.72 14.37 -19.50
CA ALA A 176 -0.08 15.07 -18.50
C ALA A 176 0.62 16.31 -17.91
N GLY A 177 1.88 16.56 -18.26
CA GLY A 177 2.67 17.68 -17.73
C GLY A 177 3.13 17.47 -16.29
N LEU A 178 3.15 16.22 -15.81
CA LEU A 178 3.65 15.88 -14.49
C LEU A 178 5.19 15.84 -14.47
N PRO A 179 5.83 16.01 -13.29
CA PRO A 179 7.29 16.00 -13.20
C PRO A 179 7.91 14.70 -13.75
N ASP A 180 8.92 14.83 -14.61
CA ASP A 180 9.58 13.71 -15.32
C ASP A 180 10.08 12.60 -14.36
N ILE A 181 10.51 12.98 -13.16
CA ILE A 181 10.97 12.04 -12.13
C ILE A 181 9.88 11.04 -11.72
N LEU A 182 8.61 11.41 -11.82
CA LEU A 182 7.48 10.52 -11.52
C LEU A 182 7.35 9.41 -12.57
N ALA A 183 7.75 9.70 -13.82
CA ALA A 183 7.79 8.74 -14.90
C ALA A 183 9.05 7.87 -14.80
N SER A 184 10.24 8.48 -14.76
CA SER A 184 11.51 7.74 -14.84
C SER A 184 11.68 6.70 -13.74
N ARG A 185 11.23 7.02 -12.51
CA ARG A 185 11.34 6.10 -11.35
C ARG A 185 10.59 4.77 -11.51
N LEU A 186 9.60 4.70 -12.40
CA LEU A 186 8.86 3.46 -12.66
C LEU A 186 9.77 2.37 -13.21
N SER A 187 10.71 2.73 -14.10
CA SER A 187 11.69 1.77 -14.67
C SER A 187 12.64 1.22 -13.61
N ASP A 188 12.91 2.01 -12.57
CA ASP A 188 13.85 1.67 -11.49
C ASP A 188 13.17 0.94 -10.32
N GLY A 189 11.83 0.85 -10.31
CA GLY A 189 11.07 0.37 -9.15
C GLY A 189 11.28 1.25 -7.91
N ARG A 190 11.08 2.58 -8.06
CA ARG A 190 11.26 3.61 -7.02
C ARG A 190 10.10 4.61 -6.92
#